data_AF-A0A7K3FYN3-F1
#
_entry.id   AF-A0A7K3FYN3-F1
#
_cell.length_a   1.000
_cell.length_b   1.000
_cell.length_c   1.000
_cell.angle_alpha   90.00
_cell.angle_beta   90.00
_cell.angle_gamma   90.00
#
_symmetry.space_group_name_H-M   'P 1'
#
loop_
_entity.id
_entity.type
_entity.pdbx_description
1 polymer ?
#
loop_
_entity_poly.entity_id
_entity_poly.type
_entity_poly.pdbx_seq_one_letter_code
_entity_poly.pdbx_strand_id
1 'polypeptide(L)'
;MLTIHVAEATPESAVLVDGALVAAVGPYEDLVAVRPGARVRRWPGILTPGLLNPYGPELLEGMYHPDPREAEGFGTEPITGERAQRIFRADPARRGASARRGVQRLLAHGTVAVAGELRGRAAADAVRRAGLAVGRRPERLPGPPSFSPVPLVLLPAPVPGGPARFAVFDVPDRAALVRLGASTCVATVLGGRLV
;
A
#
# COMPACT_ATOMS: atom_id res chain seq x y z
N MET A 1 -14.67 -0.47 16.89
CA MET A 1 -15.08 -1.88 16.75
C MET A 1 -13.80 -2.69 16.63
N LEU A 2 -13.55 -3.57 17.59
CA LEU A 2 -12.37 -4.42 17.60
C LEU A 2 -12.41 -5.41 16.44
N THR A 3 -11.32 -5.47 15.66
CA THR A 3 -11.16 -6.44 14.56
C THR A 3 -9.82 -7.15 14.66
N ILE A 4 -9.82 -8.47 14.69
CA ILE A 4 -8.61 -9.30 14.59
C ILE A 4 -8.38 -9.61 13.11
N HIS A 5 -7.19 -9.28 12.61
CA HIS A 5 -6.70 -9.71 11.31
C HIS A 5 -5.70 -10.84 11.52
N VAL A 6 -5.97 -12.00 10.92
CA VAL A 6 -5.07 -13.16 10.94
C VAL A 6 -4.88 -13.66 9.52
N ALA A 7 -3.65 -14.03 9.18
CA ALA A 7 -3.33 -14.65 7.90
C ALA A 7 -2.94 -16.12 8.12
N GLU A 8 -3.41 -17.01 7.26
CA GLU A 8 -3.34 -18.47 7.43
C GLU A 8 -1.92 -19.01 7.62
N ALA A 9 -0.93 -18.43 6.93
CA ALA A 9 0.47 -18.87 7.00
C ALA A 9 1.28 -18.17 8.11
N THR A 10 0.69 -17.21 8.83
CA THR A 10 1.35 -16.50 9.95
C THR A 10 0.41 -16.24 11.13
N PRO A 11 -0.28 -17.28 11.66
CA PRO A 11 -1.27 -17.13 12.73
C PRO A 11 -0.67 -16.58 14.04
N GLU A 12 0.63 -16.72 14.25
CA GLU A 12 1.40 -16.18 15.38
C GLU A 12 1.54 -14.65 15.37
N SER A 13 1.22 -14.00 14.25
CA SER A 13 1.43 -12.56 14.03
C SER A 13 0.12 -11.78 13.81
N ALA A 14 -0.99 -12.32 14.29
CA ALA A 14 -2.29 -11.67 14.16
C ALA A 14 -2.31 -10.28 14.81
N VAL A 15 -3.09 -9.37 14.22
CA VAL A 15 -3.17 -7.96 14.63
C VAL A 15 -4.59 -7.63 15.07
N LEU A 16 -4.75 -7.23 16.32
CA LEU A 16 -5.99 -6.67 16.84
C LEU A 16 -6.00 -5.16 16.61
N VAL A 17 -7.03 -4.66 15.94
CA VAL A 17 -7.22 -3.25 15.60
C VAL A 17 -8.41 -2.68 16.35
N ASP A 18 -8.25 -1.48 16.91
CA ASP A 18 -9.35 -0.63 17.39
C ASP A 18 -9.34 0.73 16.68
N GLY A 19 -10.35 0.95 15.83
CA GLY A 19 -10.40 2.16 15.01
C GLY A 19 -9.14 2.27 14.16
N ALA A 20 -8.39 3.36 14.31
CA ALA A 20 -7.16 3.60 13.54
C ALA A 20 -5.87 3.07 14.21
N LEU A 21 -5.98 2.43 15.38
CA LEU A 21 -4.84 2.02 16.19
C LEU A 21 -4.76 0.49 16.31
N VAL A 22 -3.53 0.01 16.50
CA VAL A 22 -3.26 -1.37 16.89
C VAL A 22 -3.48 -1.49 18.39
N ALA A 23 -4.35 -2.39 18.81
CA ALA A 23 -4.61 -2.66 20.22
C ALA A 23 -3.71 -3.77 20.77
N ALA A 24 -3.42 -4.80 19.97
CA ALA A 24 -2.52 -5.89 20.33
C ALA A 24 -1.95 -6.58 19.07
N VAL A 25 -0.82 -7.26 19.21
CA VAL A 25 -0.21 -8.13 18.19
C VAL A 25 0.26 -9.40 18.88
N GLY A 26 0.01 -10.55 18.26
CA GLY A 26 0.43 -11.84 18.81
C GLY A 26 -0.34 -13.01 18.20
N PRO A 27 -0.24 -14.20 18.81
CA PRO A 27 -0.93 -15.38 18.32
C PRO A 27 -2.45 -15.19 18.27
N TYR A 28 -3.05 -15.63 17.17
CA TYR A 28 -4.48 -15.52 16.93
C TYR A 28 -5.31 -16.10 18.09
N GLU A 29 -4.96 -17.29 18.58
CA GLU A 29 -5.70 -17.97 19.65
C GLU A 29 -5.69 -17.16 20.96
N ASP A 30 -4.55 -16.54 21.31
CA ASP A 30 -4.42 -15.70 22.49
C ASP A 30 -5.30 -14.45 22.37
N LEU A 31 -5.32 -13.82 21.19
CA LEU A 31 -6.14 -12.63 20.94
C LEU A 31 -7.64 -12.94 21.00
N VAL A 32 -8.08 -14.08 20.46
CA VAL A 32 -9.48 -14.51 20.53
C VAL A 32 -9.88 -14.86 21.95
N ALA A 33 -9.01 -15.53 22.71
CA ALA A 33 -9.28 -15.86 24.12
C ALA A 33 -9.51 -14.60 24.97
N VAL A 34 -8.72 -13.55 24.76
CA VAL A 34 -8.83 -12.28 25.51
C VAL A 34 -9.94 -11.36 24.96
N ARG A 35 -10.27 -11.48 23.67
CA ARG A 35 -11.27 -10.65 22.97
C ARG A 35 -12.25 -11.50 22.15
N PRO A 36 -13.07 -12.35 22.78
CA PRO A 36 -13.95 -13.28 22.06
C PRO A 36 -15.03 -12.59 21.22
N GLY A 37 -15.40 -11.34 21.57
CA GLY A 37 -16.34 -10.53 20.80
C GLY A 37 -15.72 -9.71 19.66
N ALA A 38 -14.40 -9.78 19.45
CA ALA A 38 -13.77 -9.06 18.35
C ALA A 38 -14.13 -9.69 17.01
N ARG A 39 -14.43 -8.87 16.01
CA ARG A 39 -14.71 -9.36 14.66
C ARG A 39 -13.44 -9.98 14.08
N VAL A 40 -13.51 -11.20 13.54
CA VAL A 40 -12.35 -11.85 12.94
C VAL A 40 -12.37 -11.68 11.41
N ARG A 41 -11.23 -11.29 10.84
CA ARG A 41 -10.94 -11.38 9.40
C ARG A 41 -9.80 -12.38 9.20
N ARG A 42 -10.10 -13.45 8.49
CA ARG A 42 -9.13 -14.44 8.04
C ARG A 42 -8.71 -14.12 6.61
N TRP A 43 -7.43 -14.26 6.33
CA TRP A 43 -6.82 -13.97 5.04
C TRP A 43 -5.91 -15.12 4.61
N PRO A 44 -5.74 -15.36 3.31
CA PRO A 44 -4.73 -16.30 2.85
C PRO A 44 -3.31 -15.73 3.07
N GLY A 45 -2.32 -16.61 3.00
CA GLY A 45 -0.90 -16.25 3.00
C GLY A 45 -0.40 -15.57 4.29
N ILE A 46 0.41 -14.52 4.15
CA ILE A 46 1.14 -13.89 5.26
C ILE A 46 0.68 -12.46 5.55
N LEU A 47 0.69 -12.08 6.83
CA LEU A 47 0.52 -10.68 7.27
C LEU A 47 1.90 -10.05 7.47
N THR A 48 2.12 -8.87 6.90
CA THR A 48 3.37 -8.12 7.05
C THR A 48 3.12 -6.69 7.48
N PRO A 49 4.15 -5.99 8.01
CA PRO A 49 4.12 -4.54 8.04
C PRO A 49 3.77 -3.96 6.66
N GLY A 50 3.07 -2.83 6.63
CA GLY A 50 2.74 -2.19 5.37
C GLY A 50 3.99 -1.64 4.67
N LEU A 51 3.91 -1.48 3.35
CA LEU A 51 5.05 -1.06 2.56
C LEU A 51 5.19 0.45 2.48
N LEU A 52 6.43 0.91 2.41
CA LEU A 52 6.80 2.24 1.92
C LEU A 52 7.21 2.12 0.44
N ASN A 53 6.62 2.92 -0.44
CA ASN A 53 7.13 3.04 -1.81
C ASN A 53 8.00 4.30 -1.94
N PRO A 54 9.30 4.18 -2.26
CA PRO A 54 10.21 5.32 -2.26
C PRO A 54 10.11 6.19 -3.52
N TYR A 55 9.21 5.87 -4.45
CA TYR A 55 9.08 6.51 -5.76
C TYR A 55 7.81 7.35 -5.89
N GLY A 56 7.37 8.03 -4.81
CA GLY A 56 6.16 8.84 -4.81
C GLY A 56 6.09 9.82 -5.99
N PRO A 57 7.11 10.67 -6.22
CA PRO A 57 7.12 11.63 -7.33
C PRO A 57 7.09 10.94 -8.70
N GLU A 58 7.90 9.90 -8.88
CA GLU A 58 8.00 9.19 -10.15
C GLU A 58 6.68 8.49 -10.50
N LEU A 59 6.06 7.83 -9.53
CA LEU A 59 4.80 7.10 -9.74
C LEU A 59 3.58 8.02 -9.81
N LEU A 60 3.53 9.12 -9.07
CA LEU A 60 2.30 9.93 -8.94
C LEU A 60 2.31 11.21 -9.80
N GLU A 61 3.49 11.69 -10.19
CA GLU A 61 3.65 12.91 -11.01
C GLU A 61 4.34 12.61 -12.35
N GLY A 62 5.23 11.62 -12.36
CA GLY A 62 6.00 11.21 -13.55
C GLY A 62 5.26 10.27 -14.49
N MET A 63 4.26 9.54 -13.99
CA MET A 63 3.48 8.56 -14.75
C MET A 63 2.04 9.01 -14.97
N TYR A 64 1.53 8.75 -16.17
CA TYR A 64 0.11 8.87 -16.45
C TYR A 64 -0.56 7.52 -16.22
N HIS A 65 -1.55 7.48 -15.32
CA HIS A 65 -2.39 6.31 -15.06
C HIS A 65 -3.69 6.48 -15.84
N PRO A 66 -3.91 5.73 -16.94
CA PRO A 66 -5.11 5.91 -17.77
C PRO A 66 -6.41 5.67 -16.99
N ASP A 67 -7.47 6.39 -17.37
CA ASP A 67 -8.82 5.99 -16.94
C ASP A 67 -9.23 4.72 -17.71
N PRO A 68 -9.93 3.75 -17.10
CA PRO A 68 -10.42 2.58 -17.82
C PRO A 68 -11.25 2.93 -19.07
N ARG A 69 -11.93 4.07 -19.07
CA ARG A 69 -12.70 4.57 -20.24
C ARG A 69 -11.81 4.99 -21.42
N GLU A 70 -10.52 5.22 -21.18
CA GLU A 70 -9.56 5.64 -22.19
C GLU A 70 -8.66 4.48 -22.64
N ALA A 71 -8.98 3.25 -22.25
CA ALA A 71 -8.17 2.08 -22.51
C ALA A 71 -7.93 1.85 -24.02
N GLU A 72 -8.89 2.21 -24.88
CA GLU A 72 -8.73 2.10 -26.34
C GLU A 72 -7.59 2.99 -26.87
N GLY A 73 -7.38 4.18 -26.29
CA GLY A 73 -6.34 5.12 -26.75
C GLY A 73 -5.01 5.01 -26.00
N PHE A 74 -5.06 4.70 -24.70
CA PHE A 74 -3.87 4.71 -23.83
C PHE A 74 -3.46 3.34 -23.30
N GLY A 75 -4.30 2.32 -23.47
CA GLY A 75 -4.15 1.05 -22.75
C GLY A 75 -4.49 1.17 -21.27
N THR A 76 -4.26 0.10 -20.52
CA THR A 76 -4.54 0.01 -19.08
C THR A 76 -3.30 0.16 -18.22
N GLU A 77 -2.11 0.10 -18.81
CA GLU A 77 -0.85 0.21 -18.08
C GLU A 77 -0.42 1.66 -17.86
N PRO A 78 0.30 1.95 -16.76
CA PRO A 78 0.90 3.26 -16.55
C PRO A 78 1.80 3.66 -17.71
N ILE A 79 1.56 4.84 -18.26
CA ILE A 79 2.42 5.45 -19.27
C ILE A 79 3.50 6.24 -18.55
N THR A 80 4.75 6.06 -18.97
CA THR A 80 5.93 6.64 -18.32
C THR A 80 6.65 7.63 -19.25
N GLY A 81 7.66 8.32 -18.71
CA GLY A 81 8.60 9.14 -19.48
C GLY A 81 7.94 10.28 -20.26
N GLU A 82 8.54 10.63 -21.39
CA GLU A 82 8.13 11.80 -22.18
C GLU A 82 6.71 11.67 -22.74
N ARG A 83 6.21 10.45 -22.97
CA ARG A 83 4.81 10.24 -23.38
C ARG A 83 3.84 10.68 -22.28
N ALA A 84 4.12 10.36 -21.01
CA ALA A 84 3.32 10.83 -19.89
C ALA A 84 3.35 12.36 -19.77
N GLN A 85 4.54 12.95 -19.94
CA GLN A 85 4.69 14.40 -19.87
C GLN A 85 3.94 15.11 -20.99
N ARG A 86 3.96 14.59 -22.23
CA ARG A 86 3.14 15.12 -23.32
C ARG A 86 1.65 15.09 -23.00
N ILE A 87 1.14 14.01 -22.40
CA ILE A 87 -0.27 13.92 -21.98
C ILE A 87 -0.60 15.02 -20.96
N PHE A 88 0.25 15.22 -19.95
CA PHE A 88 0.01 16.25 -18.93
C PHE A 88 0.20 17.69 -19.45
N ARG A 89 1.04 17.91 -20.47
CA ARG A 89 1.16 19.23 -21.11
C ARG A 89 -0.05 19.54 -21.99
N ALA A 90 -0.56 18.53 -22.71
CA ALA A 90 -1.76 18.66 -23.53
C ALA A 90 -3.00 18.93 -22.68
N ASP A 91 -3.11 18.27 -21.52
CA ASP A 91 -4.22 18.46 -20.59
C ASP A 91 -3.76 18.33 -19.12
N PRO A 92 -3.45 19.47 -18.47
CA PRO A 92 -3.03 19.49 -17.08
C PRO A 92 -4.07 18.99 -16.07
N ALA A 93 -5.37 19.03 -16.40
CA ALA A 93 -6.44 18.62 -15.49
C ALA A 93 -6.38 17.11 -15.17
N ARG A 94 -5.75 16.32 -16.05
CA ARG A 94 -5.52 14.89 -15.89
C ARG A 94 -4.66 14.51 -14.69
N ARG A 95 -3.80 15.41 -14.21
CA ARG A 95 -2.87 15.14 -13.11
C ARG A 95 -3.57 14.62 -11.85
N GLY A 96 -4.69 15.25 -11.47
CA GLY A 96 -5.43 14.87 -10.27
C GLY A 96 -6.05 13.47 -10.36
N ALA A 97 -6.72 13.15 -11.47
CA ALA A 97 -7.34 11.84 -11.66
C ALA A 97 -6.27 10.74 -11.82
N SER A 98 -5.19 11.03 -12.55
CA SER A 98 -4.04 10.15 -12.70
C SER A 98 -3.41 9.82 -11.35
N ALA A 99 -3.10 10.83 -10.52
CA ALA A 99 -2.49 10.62 -9.21
C ALA A 99 -3.36 9.77 -8.29
N ARG A 100 -4.69 9.97 -8.27
CA ARG A 100 -5.61 9.13 -7.49
C ARG A 100 -5.57 7.67 -7.94
N ARG A 101 -5.55 7.40 -9.25
CA ARG A 101 -5.41 6.02 -9.77
C ARG A 101 -4.04 5.43 -9.43
N GLY A 102 -2.98 6.22 -9.49
CA GLY A 102 -1.65 5.81 -9.03
C GLY A 102 -1.64 5.43 -7.54
N VAL A 103 -2.33 6.20 -6.69
CA VAL A 103 -2.52 5.85 -5.27
C VAL A 103 -3.31 4.56 -5.10
N GLN A 104 -4.38 4.34 -5.86
CA GLN A 104 -5.11 3.05 -5.81
C GLN A 104 -4.21 1.87 -6.19
N ARG A 105 -3.32 2.03 -7.18
CA ARG A 105 -2.33 1.00 -7.52
C ARG A 105 -1.32 0.78 -6.39
N LEU A 106 -0.85 1.83 -5.72
CA LEU A 106 0.01 1.69 -4.54
C LEU A 106 -0.69 0.88 -3.43
N LEU A 107 -1.94 1.22 -3.13
CA LEU A 107 -2.76 0.50 -2.13
C LEU A 107 -2.96 -0.96 -2.54
N ALA A 108 -3.20 -1.25 -3.82
CA ALA A 108 -3.29 -2.61 -4.34
C ALA A 108 -1.99 -3.43 -4.22
N HIS A 109 -0.86 -2.78 -3.92
CA HIS A 109 0.44 -3.44 -3.69
C HIS A 109 0.86 -3.41 -2.21
N GLY A 110 -0.06 -3.23 -1.26
CA GLY A 110 0.29 -3.23 0.16
C GLY A 110 0.98 -1.94 0.65
N THR A 111 1.02 -0.89 -0.17
CA THR A 111 1.68 0.37 0.19
C THR A 111 0.80 1.19 1.12
N VAL A 112 1.34 1.57 2.27
CA VAL A 112 0.69 2.43 3.28
C VAL A 112 1.43 3.75 3.51
N ALA A 113 2.63 3.88 2.91
CA ALA A 113 3.43 5.09 2.93
C ALA A 113 4.14 5.33 1.60
N VAL A 114 4.37 6.58 1.27
CA VAL A 114 5.23 6.97 0.13
C VAL A 114 6.39 7.81 0.63
N ALA A 115 7.47 7.85 -0.14
CA ALA A 115 8.56 8.80 0.07
C ALA A 115 8.92 9.54 -1.22
N GLY A 116 9.76 10.56 -1.08
CA GLY A 116 10.09 11.50 -2.14
C GLY A 116 9.23 12.76 -2.08
N GLU A 117 9.81 13.87 -2.51
CA GLU A 117 9.15 15.18 -2.48
C GLU A 117 8.08 15.29 -3.57
N LEU A 118 6.82 15.35 -3.18
CA LEU A 118 5.70 15.63 -4.09
C LEU A 118 5.61 17.14 -4.32
N ARG A 119 5.88 17.57 -5.54
CA ARG A 119 5.88 18.99 -5.94
C ARG A 119 4.51 19.42 -6.46
N GLY A 120 3.75 18.50 -7.01
CA GLY A 120 2.42 18.73 -7.54
C GLY A 120 1.35 18.65 -6.46
N ARG A 121 0.57 19.72 -6.28
CA ARG A 121 -0.61 19.73 -5.39
C ARG A 121 -1.56 18.56 -5.65
N ALA A 122 -1.75 18.19 -6.91
CA ALA A 122 -2.59 17.07 -7.33
C ALA A 122 -2.16 15.73 -6.68
N ALA A 123 -0.86 15.44 -6.65
CA ALA A 123 -0.33 14.21 -6.06
C ALA A 123 -0.35 14.28 -4.52
N ALA A 124 0.07 15.42 -3.95
CA ALA A 124 0.04 15.65 -2.51
C ALA A 124 -1.38 15.48 -1.93
N ASP A 125 -2.40 16.05 -2.60
CA ASP A 125 -3.80 15.89 -2.19
C ASP A 125 -4.31 14.46 -2.33
N ALA A 126 -3.90 13.75 -3.39
CA ALA A 126 -4.29 12.35 -3.58
C ALA A 126 -3.73 11.47 -2.44
N VAL A 127 -2.45 11.62 -2.09
CA VAL A 127 -1.79 10.91 -0.99
C VAL A 127 -2.45 11.23 0.35
N ARG A 128 -2.64 12.52 0.64
CA ARG A 128 -3.27 12.99 1.88
C ARG A 128 -4.70 12.47 2.03
N ARG A 129 -5.52 12.54 0.99
CA ARG A 129 -6.93 12.07 1.02
C ARG A 129 -7.03 10.55 1.16
N ALA A 130 -6.07 9.81 0.62
CA ALA A 130 -6.00 8.37 0.82
C ALA A 130 -5.51 7.97 2.21
N GLY A 131 -4.92 8.90 2.97
CA GLY A 131 -4.38 8.65 4.30
C GLY A 131 -3.00 7.97 4.30
N LEU A 132 -2.33 7.93 3.13
CA LEU A 132 -0.96 7.42 3.01
C LEU A 132 -0.02 8.28 3.85
N ALA A 133 0.86 7.63 4.62
CA ALA A 133 1.92 8.34 5.33
C ALA A 133 3.00 8.84 4.35
N VAL A 134 3.70 9.91 4.73
CA VAL A 134 4.89 10.37 4.02
C VAL A 134 6.10 10.07 4.88
N GLY A 135 6.97 9.18 4.38
CA GLY A 135 8.19 8.76 5.06
C GLY A 135 9.45 9.36 4.45
N ARG A 136 10.59 9.10 5.10
CA ARG A 136 11.91 9.45 4.56
C ARG A 136 12.26 8.47 3.43
N ARG A 137 12.80 9.00 2.34
CA ARG A 137 13.30 8.19 1.23
C ARG A 137 14.56 7.43 1.69
N PRO A 138 14.66 6.12 1.47
CA PRO A 138 15.89 5.37 1.76
C PRO A 138 17.08 5.94 1.00
N GLU A 139 18.28 5.87 1.59
CA GLU A 139 19.51 6.39 0.98
C GLU A 139 19.89 5.61 -0.27
N ARG A 140 19.73 4.28 -0.24
CA ARG A 140 19.84 3.43 -1.42
C ARG A 140 18.46 3.03 -1.91
N LEU A 141 18.17 3.36 -3.17
CA LEU A 141 16.89 3.06 -3.78
C LEU A 141 16.83 1.63 -4.33
N PRO A 142 15.70 0.92 -4.15
CA PRO A 142 15.49 -0.41 -4.69
C PRO A 142 15.13 -0.36 -6.18
N GLY A 143 16.08 -0.65 -7.05
CA GLY A 143 15.85 -0.78 -8.50
C GLY A 143 15.31 0.51 -9.17
N PRO A 144 14.64 0.39 -10.33
CA PRO A 144 13.92 1.51 -10.95
C PRO A 144 12.55 1.76 -10.29
N PRO A 145 11.90 2.91 -10.57
CA PRO A 145 10.55 3.19 -10.09
C PRO A 145 9.54 2.11 -10.49
N SER A 146 8.89 1.50 -9.49
CA SER A 146 7.86 0.48 -9.69
C SER A 146 6.93 0.42 -8.47
N PHE A 147 5.74 -0.17 -8.65
CA PHE A 147 4.80 -0.43 -7.54
C PHE A 147 5.26 -1.56 -6.61
N SER A 148 6.15 -2.43 -7.08
CA SER A 148 6.75 -3.55 -6.35
C SER A 148 8.28 -3.53 -6.55
N PRO A 149 8.98 -2.53 -5.99
CA PRO A 149 10.42 -2.44 -6.17
C PRO A 149 11.14 -3.58 -5.47
N VAL A 150 12.33 -3.93 -5.94
CA VAL A 150 13.13 -5.02 -5.36
C VAL A 150 14.43 -4.45 -4.78
N PRO A 151 14.70 -4.62 -3.47
CA PRO A 151 13.81 -5.19 -2.45
C PRO A 151 12.60 -4.30 -2.10
N LEU A 152 11.55 -4.91 -1.55
CA LEU A 152 10.44 -4.18 -0.94
C LEU A 152 10.93 -3.44 0.32
N VAL A 153 10.37 -2.25 0.59
CA VAL A 153 10.69 -1.47 1.79
C VAL A 153 9.54 -1.61 2.78
N LEU A 154 9.73 -2.45 3.80
CA LEU A 154 8.75 -2.61 4.87
C LEU A 154 8.87 -1.46 5.89
N LEU A 155 7.73 -0.98 6.37
CA LEU A 155 7.69 -0.16 7.58
C LEU A 155 7.99 -1.01 8.83
N PRO A 156 8.25 -0.36 9.98
CA PRO A 156 8.30 -1.06 11.26
C PRO A 156 7.03 -1.89 11.51
N ALA A 157 7.18 -2.98 12.25
CA ALA A 157 6.07 -3.86 12.57
C ALA A 157 4.94 -3.14 13.31
N PRO A 158 3.67 -3.57 13.13
CA PRO A 158 2.57 -3.11 13.97
C PRO A 158 2.92 -3.32 15.44
N VAL A 159 2.69 -2.30 16.26
CA VAL A 159 2.92 -2.34 17.71
C VAL A 159 1.69 -1.76 18.42
N PRO A 160 1.33 -2.25 19.62
CA PRO A 160 0.23 -1.68 20.40
C PRO A 160 0.37 -0.16 20.57
N GLY A 161 -0.74 0.57 20.39
CA GLY A 161 -0.80 2.04 20.38
C GLY A 161 -0.31 2.69 19.08
N GLY A 162 0.34 1.93 18.19
CA GLY A 162 0.77 2.39 16.87
C GLY A 162 -0.39 2.47 15.87
N PRO A 163 -0.17 3.11 14.70
CA PRO A 163 -1.19 3.19 13.66
C PRO A 163 -1.44 1.82 13.02
N ALA A 164 -2.72 1.48 12.79
CA ALA A 164 -3.13 0.25 12.11
C ALA A 164 -2.81 0.34 10.61
N ARG A 165 -1.56 -0.02 10.26
CA ARG A 165 -1.01 0.01 8.91
C ARG A 165 -0.24 -1.27 8.60
N PHE A 166 -0.85 -2.16 7.83
CA PHE A 166 -0.25 -3.44 7.47
C PHE A 166 -0.84 -3.94 6.15
N ALA A 167 -0.21 -4.95 5.57
CA ALA A 167 -0.63 -5.56 4.33
C ALA A 167 -0.63 -7.08 4.44
N VAL A 168 -1.46 -7.73 3.64
CA VAL A 168 -1.56 -9.18 3.55
C VAL A 168 -1.26 -9.61 2.12
N PHE A 169 -0.39 -10.60 1.98
CA PHE A 169 0.07 -11.12 0.70
C PHE A 169 -0.29 -12.59 0.59
N ASP A 170 -0.95 -12.96 -0.51
CA ASP A 170 -1.33 -14.34 -0.80
C ASP A 170 -0.13 -15.13 -1.32
N VAL A 171 0.77 -15.42 -0.39
CA VAL A 171 2.00 -16.20 -0.58
C VAL A 171 2.26 -17.02 0.67
N PRO A 172 2.92 -18.19 0.57
CA PRO A 172 3.12 -19.07 1.71
C PRO A 172 4.13 -18.53 2.73
N ASP A 173 5.09 -17.70 2.30
CA ASP A 173 6.16 -17.19 3.16
C ASP A 173 6.80 -15.91 2.61
N ARG A 174 7.72 -15.33 3.40
CA ARG A 174 8.45 -14.10 3.02
C ARG A 174 9.39 -14.31 1.83
N ALA A 175 9.94 -15.51 1.63
CA ALA A 175 10.82 -15.79 0.51
C ALA A 175 10.03 -15.80 -0.81
N ALA A 176 8.79 -16.33 -0.79
CA ALA A 176 7.86 -16.24 -1.90
C ALA A 176 7.44 -14.79 -2.18
N LEU A 177 7.20 -13.97 -1.15
CA LEU A 177 6.95 -12.54 -1.34
C LEU A 177 8.11 -11.84 -2.07
N VAL A 178 9.36 -12.15 -1.72
CA VAL A 178 10.53 -11.57 -2.41
C VAL A 178 10.59 -11.99 -3.88
N ARG A 179 10.25 -13.24 -4.21
CA ARG A 179 10.26 -13.74 -5.60
C ARG A 179 9.10 -13.22 -6.44
N LEU A 180 7.89 -13.18 -5.87
CA LEU A 180 6.65 -12.88 -6.59
C LEU A 180 6.26 -11.40 -6.55
N GLY A 181 6.76 -10.66 -5.56
CA GLY A 181 6.54 -9.23 -5.44
C GLY A 181 5.19 -8.84 -4.83
N ALA A 182 5.01 -7.54 -4.64
CA ALA A 182 3.90 -6.96 -3.92
C ALA A 182 2.56 -6.98 -4.67
N SER A 183 2.55 -7.37 -5.95
CA SER A 183 1.30 -7.60 -6.70
C SER A 183 0.49 -8.80 -6.17
N THR A 184 1.08 -9.60 -5.27
CA THR A 184 0.40 -10.67 -4.52
C THR A 184 -0.42 -10.15 -3.33
N CYS A 185 -0.47 -8.83 -3.10
CA CYS A 185 -1.25 -8.23 -2.03
C CYS A 185 -2.76 -8.48 -2.24
N VAL A 186 -3.42 -9.00 -1.21
CA VAL A 186 -4.88 -9.24 -1.20
C VAL A 186 -5.63 -8.31 -0.25
N ALA A 187 -4.92 -7.66 0.67
CA ALA A 187 -5.52 -6.67 1.55
C ALA A 187 -4.49 -5.65 2.04
N THR A 188 -4.86 -4.38 1.96
CA THR A 188 -4.14 -3.27 2.59
C THR A 188 -5.01 -2.70 3.70
N VAL A 189 -4.45 -2.60 4.90
CA VAL A 189 -5.10 -1.95 6.03
C VAL A 189 -4.41 -0.63 6.30
N LEU A 190 -5.17 0.47 6.25
CA LEU A 190 -4.66 1.81 6.47
C LEU A 190 -5.63 2.58 7.38
N GLY A 191 -5.15 2.97 8.57
CA GLY A 191 -6.01 3.58 9.59
C GLY A 191 -7.13 2.64 10.02
N GLY A 192 -6.85 1.32 10.04
CA GLY A 192 -7.79 0.27 10.43
C GLY A 192 -8.92 0.00 9.44
N ARG A 193 -8.86 0.61 8.25
CA ARG A 193 -9.80 0.35 7.15
C ARG A 193 -9.15 -0.49 6.08
N LEU A 194 -9.93 -1.37 5.47
CA LEU A 194 -9.58 -1.97 4.19
C LEU A 194 -9.72 -0.91 3.10
N VAL A 195 -8.71 -0.81 2.25
CA VAL A 195 -8.57 0.20 1.20
C VAL A 195 -8.15 -0.42 -0.12
#